data_AF-A0A1F7A3X3-F1
#
_entry.id   AF-A0A1F7A3X3-F1
#
_cell.length_a   1.000
_cell.length_b   1.000
_cell.length_c   1.000
_cell.angle_alpha   90.00
_cell.angle_beta   90.00
_cell.angle_gamma   90.00
#
_symmetry.space_group_name_H-M   'P 1'
#
loop_
_entity.id
_entity.type
_entity.pdbx_description
1 polymer ?
#
loop_
_entity_poly.entity_id
_entity_poly.type
_entity_poly.pdbx_seq_one_letter_code
_entity_poly.pdbx_strand_id
1 'polypeptide(L)'
;MKTKDIKALHEQTITQLQKQLVGLQQQLAQNRIKKHARKLENTSLVKLGADDIARIKTIIKERQIAQQMESAKEKLQQKTIKAVAKEKSETKSTKKSTKKTMKKVTKKAK
;
A
#
# COMPACT_ATOMS: atom_id res chain seq x y z
N MET A 1 -24.46 -4.58 9.50
CA MET A 1 -24.24 -5.70 8.53
C MET A 1 -24.22 -7.09 9.16
N LYS A 2 -24.52 -8.14 8.38
CA LYS A 2 -24.27 -9.54 8.73
C LYS A 2 -22.81 -9.90 8.39
N THR A 3 -22.25 -10.92 9.05
CA THR A 3 -20.86 -11.35 8.85
C THR A 3 -20.52 -11.76 7.41
N LYS A 4 -21.50 -12.30 6.68
CA LYS A 4 -21.36 -12.65 5.25
C LYS A 4 -21.11 -11.44 4.36
N ASP A 5 -21.65 -10.27 4.72
CA ASP A 5 -21.48 -9.03 3.96
C ASP A 5 -20.04 -8.50 4.06
N ILE A 6 -19.34 -8.80 5.17
CA ILE A 6 -17.97 -8.33 5.41
C ILE A 6 -16.99 -8.98 4.44
N LYS A 7 -17.10 -10.29 4.21
CA LYS A 7 -16.24 -11.00 3.25
C LYS A 7 -16.40 -10.45 1.83
N ALA A 8 -17.65 -10.17 1.44
CA ALA A 8 -17.95 -9.58 0.14
C ALA A 8 -17.29 -8.19 -0.04
N LEU A 9 -17.20 -7.36 1.01
CA LEU A 9 -16.49 -6.08 0.95
C LEU A 9 -15.00 -6.23 0.64
N HIS A 10 -14.36 -7.32 1.08
CA HIS A 10 -12.95 -7.58 0.79
C HIS A 10 -12.69 -8.02 -0.65
N GLU A 11 -13.71 -8.47 -1.39
CA GLU A 11 -13.58 -8.88 -2.80
C GLU A 11 -13.84 -7.73 -3.79
N GLN A 12 -14.57 -6.70 -3.37
CA GLN A 12 -14.88 -5.55 -4.21
C GLN A 12 -13.66 -4.70 -4.55
N THR A 13 -13.73 -3.84 -5.55
CA THR A 13 -12.65 -2.89 -5.87
C THR A 13 -12.73 -1.62 -5.02
N ILE A 14 -11.63 -0.84 -4.92
CA ILE A 14 -11.62 0.42 -4.16
C ILE A 14 -12.67 1.40 -4.67
N THR A 15 -12.88 1.47 -5.99
CA THR A 15 -13.87 2.35 -6.62
C THR A 15 -15.30 1.94 -6.28
N GLN A 16 -15.59 0.64 -6.21
CA GLN A 16 -16.88 0.13 -5.76
C GLN A 16 -17.14 0.44 -4.28
N LEU A 17 -16.13 0.23 -3.42
CA LEU A 17 -16.22 0.58 -2.00
C LEU A 17 -16.47 2.08 -1.78
N GLN A 18 -15.86 2.95 -2.59
CA GLN A 18 -16.12 4.39 -2.56
C GLN A 18 -17.56 4.74 -2.96
N LYS A 19 -18.10 4.12 -4.02
CA LYS A 19 -19.50 4.32 -4.42
C LYS A 19 -20.47 3.89 -3.30
N GLN A 20 -20.23 2.73 -2.70
CA GLN A 20 -21.04 2.24 -1.58
C GLN A 20 -20.94 3.16 -0.35
N LEU A 21 -19.74 3.67 -0.04
CA LEU A 21 -19.53 4.62 1.05
C LEU A 21 -20.42 5.86 0.88
N VAL A 22 -20.46 6.45 -0.31
CA VAL A 22 -21.30 7.63 -0.60
C VAL A 22 -22.78 7.30 -0.41
N GLY A 23 -23.23 6.14 -0.91
CA GLY A 23 -24.61 5.70 -0.71
C GLY A 23 -24.99 5.55 0.76
N LEU A 24 -24.13 4.92 1.56
CA LEU A 24 -24.35 4.77 3.01
C LEU A 24 -24.34 6.11 3.75
N GLN A 25 -23.50 7.06 3.34
CA GLN A 25 -23.49 8.41 3.92
C GLN A 25 -24.80 9.15 3.68
N GLN A 26 -25.34 9.07 2.46
CA GLN A 26 -26.63 9.67 2.12
C GLN A 26 -27.76 9.05 2.93
N GLN A 27 -27.79 7.72 3.03
CA GLN A 27 -28.77 6.99 3.85
C GLN A 27 -28.67 7.37 5.33
N LEU A 28 -27.46 7.49 5.87
CA LEU A 28 -27.24 7.90 7.25
C LEU A 28 -27.70 9.34 7.49
N ALA A 29 -27.47 10.25 6.55
CA ALA A 29 -27.98 11.62 6.63
C ALA A 29 -29.51 11.64 6.65
N GLN A 30 -30.17 10.90 5.76
CA GLN A 30 -31.63 10.76 5.74
C GLN A 30 -32.16 10.18 7.06
N ASN A 31 -31.52 9.13 7.59
CA ASN A 31 -31.91 8.52 8.85
C ASN A 31 -31.72 9.47 10.04
N ARG A 32 -30.67 10.30 10.05
CA ARG A 32 -30.51 11.36 11.07
C ARG A 32 -31.65 12.38 11.01
N ILE A 33 -32.02 12.84 9.82
CA ILE A 33 -33.15 13.78 9.64
C ILE A 33 -34.45 13.15 10.14
N LYS A 34 -34.75 11.91 9.73
CA LYS A 34 -35.94 11.17 10.20
C LYS A 34 -35.94 10.95 11.70
N LYS A 35 -34.78 10.66 12.30
CA LYS A 35 -34.61 10.50 13.76
C LYS A 35 -34.93 11.79 14.49
N HIS A 36 -34.41 12.93 14.03
CA HIS A 36 -34.71 14.24 14.62
C HIS A 36 -36.19 14.59 14.51
N ALA A 37 -36.81 14.27 13.38
CA ALA A 37 -38.25 14.43 13.19
C ALA A 37 -39.11 13.43 13.98
N ARG A 38 -38.50 12.49 14.74
CA ARG A 38 -39.17 11.37 15.42
C ARG A 38 -40.01 10.48 14.48
N LYS A 39 -39.68 10.47 13.18
CA LYS A 39 -40.34 9.66 12.14
C LYS A 39 -39.53 8.41 11.77
N LEU A 40 -38.47 8.11 12.52
CA LEU A 40 -37.65 6.94 12.27
C LEU A 40 -38.15 5.78 13.14
N GLU A 41 -38.69 4.75 12.48
CA GLU A 41 -39.21 3.55 13.15
C GLU A 41 -38.13 2.82 13.96
N ASN A 42 -36.92 2.74 13.42
CA ASN A 42 -35.81 2.05 14.07
C ASN A 42 -34.59 2.96 14.20
N THR A 43 -34.33 3.42 15.43
CA THR A 43 -33.21 4.32 15.74
C THR A 43 -31.85 3.63 15.67
N SER A 44 -31.80 2.29 15.76
CA SER A 44 -30.57 1.50 15.63
C SER A 44 -29.97 1.60 14.23
N LEU A 45 -30.78 1.92 13.21
CA LEU A 45 -30.30 2.12 11.83
C LEU A 45 -29.23 3.21 11.72
N VAL A 46 -29.28 4.23 12.59
CA VAL A 46 -28.27 5.29 12.61
C VAL A 46 -26.92 4.75 13.11
N LYS A 47 -26.96 3.92 14.16
CA LYS A 47 -25.74 3.29 14.72
C LYS A 47 -25.17 2.27 13.74
N LEU A 48 -26.00 1.38 13.22
CA LEU A 48 -25.60 0.37 12.24
C LEU A 48 -25.01 1.01 10.97
N GLY A 49 -25.63 2.05 10.45
CA GLY A 49 -25.11 2.79 9.30
C GLY A 49 -23.75 3.44 9.58
N ALA A 50 -23.52 3.95 10.79
CA ALA A 50 -22.23 4.53 11.18
C ALA A 50 -21.13 3.45 11.25
N ASP A 51 -21.45 2.30 11.84
CA ASP A 51 -20.54 1.15 11.95
C ASP A 51 -20.18 0.59 10.57
N ASP A 52 -21.15 0.50 9.66
CA ASP A 52 -20.94 0.01 8.29
C ASP A 52 -20.07 1.00 7.48
N ILE A 53 -20.25 2.32 7.64
CA ILE A 53 -19.35 3.34 7.06
C ILE A 53 -17.92 3.20 7.60
N ALA A 54 -17.78 3.03 8.93
CA ALA A 54 -16.47 2.86 9.56
C ALA A 54 -15.74 1.62 9.00
N ARG A 55 -16.45 0.50 8.84
CA ARG A 55 -15.90 -0.73 8.29
C ARG A 55 -15.39 -0.56 6.86
N ILE A 56 -16.16 0.08 5.98
CA ILE A 56 -15.72 0.33 4.59
C ILE A 56 -14.48 1.23 4.57
N LYS A 57 -14.44 2.27 5.40
CA LYS A 57 -13.26 3.15 5.51
C LYS A 57 -12.02 2.39 5.95
N THR A 58 -12.16 1.48 6.92
CA THR A 58 -11.05 0.62 7.37
C THR A 58 -10.52 -0.24 6.24
N ILE A 59 -11.39 -0.93 5.50
CA ILE A 59 -10.98 -1.79 4.37
C ILE A 59 -10.27 -0.98 3.28
N ILE A 60 -10.80 0.19 2.93
CA ILE A 60 -10.14 1.10 1.97
C ILE A 60 -8.72 1.46 2.46
N LYS A 61 -8.59 1.79 3.74
CA LYS A 61 -7.31 2.20 4.32
C LYS A 61 -6.31 1.05 4.38
N GLU A 62 -6.73 -0.14 4.81
CA GLU A 62 -5.91 -1.36 4.83
C GLU A 62 -5.32 -1.64 3.45
N ARG A 63 -6.12 -1.52 2.39
CA ARG A 63 -5.66 -1.71 1.01
C ARG A 63 -4.66 -0.65 0.55
N GLN A 64 -4.90 0.61 0.90
CA GLN A 64 -3.94 1.67 0.59
C GLN A 64 -2.59 1.42 1.28
N ILE A 65 -2.61 0.98 2.55
CA ILE A 65 -1.39 0.63 3.28
C ILE A 65 -0.70 -0.56 2.61
N ALA A 66 -1.44 -1.62 2.24
CA ALA A 66 -0.87 -2.77 1.56
C ALA A 66 -0.19 -2.38 0.23
N GLN A 67 -0.85 -1.56 -0.60
CA GLN A 67 -0.28 -1.04 -1.84
C GLN A 67 0.99 -0.19 -1.61
N GLN A 68 0.98 0.65 -0.58
CA GLN A 68 2.16 1.44 -0.20
C GLN A 68 3.32 0.55 0.23
N MET A 69 3.05 -0.48 1.04
CA MET A 69 4.05 -1.42 1.52
C MET A 69 4.69 -2.22 0.38
N GLU A 70 3.89 -2.70 -0.59
CA GLU A 70 4.43 -3.38 -1.78
C GLU A 70 5.32 -2.44 -2.60
N SER A 71 4.86 -1.22 -2.88
CA SER A 71 5.68 -0.23 -3.60
C SER A 71 6.97 0.14 -2.86
N ALA A 72 6.98 0.09 -1.52
CA ALA A 72 8.15 0.35 -0.69
C ALA A 72 9.15 -0.82 -0.75
N LYS A 73 8.67 -2.06 -0.72
CA LYS A 73 9.49 -3.27 -0.88
C LYS A 73 10.19 -3.29 -2.24
N GLU A 74 9.47 -2.99 -3.32
CA GLU A 74 10.04 -2.93 -4.68
C GLU A 74 11.17 -1.88 -4.78
N LYS A 75 10.97 -0.70 -4.18
CA LYS A 75 12.00 0.36 -4.13
C LYS A 75 13.24 -0.07 -3.35
N LEU A 76 13.08 -0.81 -2.25
CA LEU A 76 14.19 -1.35 -1.47
C LEU A 76 15.00 -2.37 -2.27
N GLN A 77 14.32 -3.30 -2.97
CA GLN A 77 14.98 -4.30 -3.82
C GLN A 77 15.76 -3.67 -4.99
N GLN A 78 15.21 -2.63 -5.62
CA GLN A 78 15.92 -1.93 -6.68
C GLN A 78 17.16 -1.19 -6.17
N LYS A 79 17.12 -0.64 -4.95
CA LYS A 79 18.28 0.01 -4.31
C LYS A 79 19.38 -1.00 -3.98
N THR A 80 19.05 -2.17 -3.45
CA THR A 80 20.05 -3.20 -3.13
C THR A 80 20.72 -3.74 -4.40
N ILE A 81 19.95 -4.00 -5.46
CA ILE A 81 20.50 -4.45 -6.75
C ILE A 81 21.45 -3.40 -7.36
N LYS A 82 21.09 -2.11 -7.30
CA LYS A 82 21.94 -1.01 -7.79
C LYS A 82 23.22 -0.83 -6.96
N ALA A 83 23.16 -1.00 -5.64
CA ALA A 83 24.33 -0.92 -4.76
C ALA A 83 25.34 -2.04 -5.06
N VAL A 84 24.87 -3.29 -5.21
CA VAL A 84 25.71 -4.44 -5.54
C VAL A 84 26.33 -4.31 -6.94
N ALA A 85 25.62 -3.70 -7.89
CA ALA A 85 26.16 -3.41 -9.23
C ALA A 85 27.28 -2.36 -9.18
N LYS A 86 27.19 -1.36 -8.29
CA LYS A 86 28.21 -0.32 -8.13
C LYS A 86 29.51 -0.87 -7.53
N GLU A 87 29.44 -1.71 -6.49
CA GLU A 87 30.64 -2.33 -5.87
C GLU A 87 31.39 -3.28 -6.82
N LYS A 88 30.66 -4.00 -7.70
CA LYS A 88 31.27 -4.86 -8.73
C LYS A 88 31.98 -4.06 -9.84
N SER A 89 31.63 -2.78 -10.03
CA SER A 89 32.29 -1.89 -11.00
C SER A 89 33.59 -1.31 -10.45
N GLU A 90 33.64 -1.00 -9.14
CA GLU A 90 34.82 -0.44 -8.48
C GLU A 90 35.94 -1.50 -8.29
N THR A 91 35.58 -2.74 -7.96
CA THR A 91 36.54 -3.87 -7.79
C THR A 91 37.18 -4.34 -9.10
N LYS A 92 36.59 -4.07 -10.28
CA LYS A 92 37.23 -4.32 -11.58
C LYS A 92 38.27 -3.25 -11.95
N SER A 93 38.13 -2.02 -11.46
CA SER A 93 39.08 -0.94 -11.74
C SER A 93 40.41 -1.11 -10.99
N THR A 94 40.37 -1.61 -9.74
CA THR A 94 41.55 -1.81 -8.88
C THR A 94 42.37 -3.06 -9.25
N LYS A 95 41.75 -4.11 -9.80
CA LYS A 95 42.48 -5.30 -10.32
C LYS A 95 43.21 -5.02 -11.65
N LYS A 96 42.75 -4.05 -12.45
CA LYS A 96 43.39 -3.71 -13.73
C LYS A 96 44.63 -2.82 -13.54
N SER A 97 44.65 -1.98 -12.51
CA SER A 97 45.81 -1.12 -12.19
C SER A 97 46.97 -1.91 -11.57
N THR A 98 46.70 -2.83 -10.64
CA THR A 98 47.71 -3.67 -9.96
C THR A 98 48.40 -4.68 -10.89
N LYS A 99 47.69 -5.23 -11.88
CA LYS A 99 48.28 -6.13 -12.90
C LYS A 99 49.21 -5.38 -13.87
N LYS A 100 49.01 -4.08 -14.08
CA LYS A 100 49.84 -3.24 -14.98
C LYS A 100 51.17 -2.82 -14.33
N THR A 101 51.19 -2.59 -13.02
CA THR A 101 52.41 -2.26 -12.26
C THR A 101 53.34 -3.48 -12.13
N MET A 102 52.82 -4.67 -11.84
CA MET A 102 53.67 -5.88 -11.71
C MET A 102 54.33 -6.34 -13.04
N LYS A 103 53.69 -6.08 -14.19
CA LYS A 103 54.28 -6.41 -15.50
C LYS A 103 55.40 -5.45 -15.94
N LYS A 104 55.48 -4.26 -15.33
CA LYS A 104 56.51 -3.24 -15.63
C LYS A 104 57.79 -3.48 -14.82
N VAL A 105 57.68 -4.06 -13.62
CA VAL A 105 58.83 -4.39 -12.75
C VAL A 105 59.60 -5.60 -13.30
N THR A 106 58.91 -6.62 -13.81
CA THR A 106 59.52 -7.84 -14.35
C THR A 106 60.21 -7.66 -15.70
N LYS A 107 59.88 -6.62 -16.47
CA LYS A 107 60.57 -6.26 -17.73
C LYS A 107 61.82 -5.39 -17.54
N LYS A 108 62.06 -4.86 -16.33
CA LYS A 108 63.22 -4.00 -16.03
C LYS A 108 64.39 -4.75 -15.38
N ALA A 109 64.21 -6.05 -15.12
CA ALA A 109 65.18 -6.94 -14.48
C ALA A 109 65.79 -7.97 -15.45
N LYS A 110 65.70 -7.72 -16.75
CA LYS A 110 66.29 -8.52 -17.83
C LYS A 110 67.04 -7.59 -18.75
#